data_AF-K1PPQ0-F1
#
_entry.id   AF-K1PPQ0-F1
#
_cell.length_a   1.000
_cell.length_b   1.000
_cell.length_c   1.000
_cell.angle_alpha   90.00
_cell.angle_beta   90.00
_cell.angle_gamma   90.00
#
_symmetry.space_group_name_H-M   'P 1'
#
loop_
_entity.id
_entity.type
_entity.pdbx_description
1 polymer ?
#
loop_
_entity_poly.entity_id
_entity_poly.type
_entity_poly.pdbx_seq_one_letter_code
_entity_poly.pdbx_strand_id
1 'polypeptide(L)'
;MREMVEMRQAVDTLTKKLDAANRRIASYEATQKTVLMNTNVLIDIARNIRSKRQDPIAPVTASTTTFSLDDIPEEHAIGDEELRQIVRDSRNAGNFAVNLCRKLWPELYGEGNLRFSYNWYGGGKHNKQELDRVRKGVVKKYVCFFYPEVVSEDSWRERIVTRINESLRRNDKRSTKNTTVTSDIPIPPLEPACDDDVFTFTDM
;
A
#
# COMPACT_ATOMS: atom_id res chain seq x y z
N MET A 1 -10.51 0.69 -74.66
CA MET A 1 -11.73 0.60 -73.81
C MET A 1 -11.47 -0.18 -72.52
N ARG A 2 -10.84 -1.37 -72.58
CA ARG A 2 -10.47 -2.18 -71.39
C ARG A 2 -9.54 -1.44 -70.40
N GLU A 3 -8.47 -0.82 -70.88
CA GLU A 3 -7.52 -0.06 -70.04
C GLU A 3 -8.16 1.12 -69.28
N MET A 4 -9.15 1.78 -69.91
CA MET A 4 -9.87 2.89 -69.28
C MET A 4 -10.77 2.41 -68.12
N VAL A 5 -11.30 1.19 -68.23
CA VAL A 5 -12.10 0.55 -67.17
C VAL A 5 -11.20 0.11 -66.02
N GLU A 6 -10.03 -0.47 -66.32
CA GLU A 6 -9.03 -0.87 -65.31
C GLU A 6 -8.49 0.33 -64.53
N MET A 7 -8.17 1.43 -65.22
CA MET A 7 -7.73 2.66 -64.59
C MET A 7 -8.80 3.27 -63.69
N ARG A 8 -10.08 3.21 -64.10
CA ARG A 8 -11.20 3.66 -63.26
C ARG A 8 -11.38 2.78 -62.01
N GLN A 9 -11.24 1.46 -62.14
CA GLN A 9 -11.25 0.53 -61.01
C GLN A 9 -10.07 0.76 -60.05
N ALA A 10 -8.90 1.11 -60.57
CA ALA A 10 -7.73 1.44 -59.77
C ALA A 10 -7.95 2.73 -58.96
N VAL A 11 -8.52 3.77 -59.57
CA VAL A 11 -8.87 5.03 -58.90
C VAL A 11 -9.92 4.80 -57.80
N ASP A 12 -10.97 4.03 -58.08
CA ASP A 12 -11.99 3.69 -57.08
C ASP A 12 -11.39 2.92 -55.89
N THR A 13 -10.47 2.00 -56.18
CA THR A 13 -9.76 1.22 -55.16
C THR A 13 -8.88 2.12 -54.29
N LEU A 14 -8.13 3.03 -54.90
CA LEU A 14 -7.28 3.99 -54.18
C LEU A 14 -8.10 4.95 -53.33
N THR A 15 -9.23 5.41 -53.84
CA THR A 15 -10.16 6.29 -53.10
C THR A 15 -10.70 5.58 -51.85
N LYS A 16 -11.14 4.32 -51.98
CA LYS A 16 -11.58 3.52 -50.83
C LYS A 16 -10.48 3.29 -49.79
N LYS A 17 -9.23 3.10 -50.24
CA LYS A 17 -8.07 2.96 -49.35
C LYS A 17 -7.74 4.26 -48.63
N LEU A 18 -7.84 5.40 -49.32
CA LEU A 18 -7.67 6.73 -48.74
C LEU A 18 -8.73 6.99 -47.67
N ASP A 19 -9.99 6.68 -47.95
CA ASP A 19 -11.08 6.81 -46.98
C ASP A 19 -10.90 5.90 -45.76
N ALA A 20 -10.45 4.67 -45.97
CA ALA A 20 -10.14 3.74 -44.88
C ALA A 20 -8.98 4.24 -44.01
N ALA A 21 -7.94 4.82 -44.62
CA ALA A 21 -6.83 5.43 -43.90
C ALA A 21 -7.29 6.66 -43.10
N ASN A 22 -8.09 7.54 -43.70
CA ASN A 22 -8.65 8.73 -43.03
C ASN A 22 -9.52 8.34 -41.83
N ARG A 23 -10.35 7.28 -41.95
CA ARG A 23 -11.13 6.75 -40.81
C ARG A 23 -10.24 6.24 -39.68
N ARG A 24 -9.12 5.57 -40.01
CA ARG A 24 -8.16 5.11 -38.99
C ARG A 24 -7.48 6.29 -38.30
N ILE A 25 -7.07 7.31 -39.04
CA ILE A 25 -6.46 8.54 -38.49
C ILE A 25 -7.43 9.20 -37.51
N ALA A 26 -8.69 9.42 -37.90
CA ALA A 26 -9.71 10.00 -37.02
C ALA A 26 -9.92 9.16 -35.74
N SER A 27 -9.88 7.83 -35.84
CA SER A 27 -9.94 6.94 -34.67
C SER A 27 -8.73 7.12 -33.75
N TYR A 28 -7.52 7.19 -34.31
CA TYR A 28 -6.30 7.41 -33.53
C TYR A 28 -6.32 8.77 -32.84
N GLU A 29 -6.75 9.83 -33.53
CA GLU A 29 -6.89 11.17 -32.96
C GLU A 29 -7.90 11.20 -31.80
N ALA A 30 -9.04 10.50 -31.94
CA ALA A 30 -10.04 10.40 -30.86
C ALA A 30 -9.50 9.66 -29.63
N THR A 31 -8.77 8.56 -29.83
CA THR A 31 -8.11 7.83 -28.74
C THR A 31 -7.04 8.70 -28.08
N GLN A 32 -6.20 9.38 -28.85
CA GLN A 32 -5.18 10.29 -28.32
C GLN A 32 -5.79 11.43 -27.51
N LYS A 33 -6.86 12.06 -28.01
CA LYS A 33 -7.58 13.12 -27.29
C LYS A 33 -8.15 12.62 -25.97
N THR A 34 -8.67 11.39 -25.94
CA THR A 34 -9.17 10.74 -24.73
C THR A 34 -8.04 10.47 -23.72
N VAL A 35 -6.91 9.92 -24.19
CA VAL A 35 -5.73 9.67 -23.33
C VAL A 35 -5.18 10.98 -22.76
N LEU A 36 -5.08 12.03 -23.56
CA LEU A 36 -4.65 13.35 -23.12
C LEU A 36 -5.62 13.96 -22.10
N MET A 37 -6.94 13.85 -22.33
CA MET A 37 -7.95 14.31 -21.38
C MET A 37 -7.86 13.56 -20.05
N ASN A 38 -7.73 12.24 -20.09
CA ASN A 38 -7.54 11.42 -18.90
C ASN A 38 -6.25 11.80 -18.15
N THR A 39 -5.18 12.10 -18.89
CA THR A 39 -3.92 12.57 -18.31
C THR A 39 -4.10 13.92 -17.62
N ASN A 40 -4.79 14.87 -18.26
CA ASN A 40 -5.06 16.17 -17.67
C ASN A 40 -5.90 16.07 -16.39
N VAL A 41 -6.93 15.21 -16.38
CA VAL A 41 -7.74 14.93 -15.18
C VAL A 41 -6.87 14.37 -14.05
N LEU A 42 -5.95 13.45 -14.34
CA LEU A 42 -5.02 12.92 -13.34
C LEU A 42 -4.07 14.00 -12.80
N ILE A 43 -3.59 14.89 -13.67
CA ILE A 43 -2.75 16.02 -13.26
C ILE A 43 -3.57 17.00 -12.40
N ASP A 44 -4.83 17.26 -12.74
CA ASP A 44 -5.74 18.12 -11.95
C ASP A 44 -6.02 17.52 -10.56
N ILE A 45 -6.27 16.21 -10.49
CA ILE A 45 -6.43 15.48 -9.23
C ILE A 45 -5.15 15.58 -8.39
N ALA A 46 -3.98 15.36 -8.99
CA ALA A 46 -2.69 15.49 -8.31
C ALA A 46 -2.44 16.93 -7.83
N ARG A 47 -2.77 17.94 -8.64
CA ARG A 47 -2.69 19.35 -8.27
C ARG A 47 -3.67 19.69 -7.14
N ASN A 48 -4.90 19.19 -7.17
CA ASN A 48 -5.89 19.41 -6.10
C ASN A 48 -5.49 18.73 -4.79
N ILE A 49 -4.90 17.53 -4.85
CA ILE A 49 -4.31 16.86 -3.68
C ILE A 49 -3.15 17.69 -3.12
N ARG A 50 -2.29 18.24 -3.99
CA ARG A 50 -1.20 19.14 -3.58
C ARG A 50 -1.73 20.44 -2.96
N SER A 51 -2.75 21.06 -3.55
CA SER A 51 -3.38 22.28 -3.04
C SER A 51 -4.12 22.04 -1.72
N LYS A 52 -4.78 20.89 -1.54
CA LYS A 52 -5.36 20.50 -0.24
C LYS A 52 -4.31 20.20 0.83
N ARG A 53 -3.09 19.82 0.45
CA ARG A 53 -1.93 19.71 1.36
C ARG A 53 -1.25 21.06 1.62
N GLN A 54 -1.66 22.11 0.91
CA GLN A 54 -1.03 23.42 0.89
C GLN A 54 -2.07 24.48 1.27
N ASP A 55 -2.72 24.26 2.41
CA ASP A 55 -3.19 25.39 3.20
C ASP A 55 -1.96 26.29 3.49
N PRO A 56 -2.08 27.62 3.35
CA PRO A 56 -0.99 28.50 3.70
C PRO A 56 -0.66 28.27 5.17
N ILE A 57 0.57 27.84 5.43
CA ILE A 57 1.21 28.07 6.72
C ILE A 57 1.23 29.60 6.84
N ALA A 58 0.19 30.18 7.43
CA ALA A 58 0.33 31.41 8.18
C ALA A 58 1.61 31.26 9.03
N PRO A 59 2.39 32.32 9.28
CA PRO A 59 3.53 32.21 10.18
C PRO A 59 2.96 31.90 11.57
N VAL A 60 2.72 30.61 11.80
CA VAL A 60 2.57 29.99 13.10
C VAL A 60 3.95 30.22 13.65
N THR A 61 4.07 31.32 14.40
CA THR A 61 4.94 31.42 15.56
C THR A 61 5.39 30.02 15.91
N ALA A 62 6.68 29.76 15.81
CA ALA A 62 7.25 28.50 16.23
C ALA A 62 6.79 28.22 17.66
N SER A 63 5.64 27.57 17.79
CA SER A 63 5.43 26.51 18.73
C SER A 63 6.33 25.40 18.19
N THR A 64 7.64 25.62 18.30
CA THR A 64 8.52 24.58 18.76
C THR A 64 7.83 24.09 20.02
N THR A 65 6.87 23.16 19.87
CA THR A 65 6.50 22.28 20.94
C THR A 65 7.79 21.52 21.16
N THR A 66 8.66 22.09 21.99
CA THR A 66 9.67 21.36 22.72
C THR A 66 8.87 20.24 23.37
N PHE A 67 8.85 19.08 22.72
CA PHE A 67 8.26 17.87 23.28
C PHE A 67 9.15 17.53 24.47
N SER A 68 8.88 18.17 25.61
CA SER A 68 9.64 17.93 26.83
C SER A 68 9.29 16.52 27.30
N LEU A 69 10.33 15.74 27.55
CA LEU A 69 10.22 14.42 28.14
C LEU A 69 9.91 14.49 29.65
N ASP A 70 9.92 15.71 30.22
CA ASP A 70 9.73 15.98 31.66
C ASP A 70 8.37 15.54 32.22
N ASP A 71 7.33 15.49 31.38
CA ASP A 71 5.98 15.06 31.77
C ASP A 71 5.74 13.54 31.58
N ILE A 72 6.80 12.74 31.44
CA ILE A 72 6.69 11.28 31.35
C ILE A 72 6.78 10.70 32.77
N PRO A 73 5.80 9.87 33.20
CA PRO A 73 5.88 9.19 34.49
C PRO A 73 7.23 8.49 34.67
N GLU A 74 7.81 8.54 35.86
CA GLU A 74 9.16 8.01 36.13
C GLU A 74 9.28 6.50 35.78
N GLU A 75 8.19 5.75 35.95
CA GLU A 75 8.05 4.34 35.53
C GLU A 75 8.19 4.09 34.01
N HIS A 76 8.12 5.15 33.21
CA HIS A 76 8.22 5.14 31.75
C HIS A 76 9.36 6.05 31.24
N ALA A 77 10.16 6.60 32.14
CA ALA A 77 11.35 7.34 31.80
C ALA A 77 12.44 6.37 31.30
N ILE A 78 13.00 6.68 30.13
CA ILE A 78 14.15 5.96 29.56
C ILE A 78 15.33 6.90 29.62
N GLY A 79 16.49 6.42 30.10
CA GLY A 79 17.72 7.21 30.11
C GLY A 79 18.14 7.63 28.70
N ASP A 80 18.75 8.81 28.56
CA ASP A 80 19.09 9.39 27.25
C ASP A 80 19.95 8.45 26.39
N GLU A 81 20.94 7.78 26.98
CA GLU A 81 21.80 6.83 26.24
C GLU A 81 21.02 5.61 25.73
N GLU A 82 20.15 5.05 26.56
CA GLU A 82 19.32 3.91 26.15
C GLU A 82 18.31 4.31 25.07
N LEU A 83 17.69 5.49 25.22
CA LEU A 83 16.77 6.03 24.25
C LEU A 83 17.45 6.25 22.89
N ARG A 84 18.66 6.81 22.89
CA ARG A 84 19.49 6.97 21.68
C ARG A 84 19.85 5.62 21.06
N GLN A 85 20.15 4.60 21.87
CA GLN A 85 20.40 3.25 21.36
C GLN A 85 19.18 2.68 20.63
N ILE A 86 17.97 2.84 21.20
CA ILE A 86 16.74 2.39 20.56
C ILE A 86 16.50 3.13 19.23
N VAL A 87 16.81 4.42 19.16
CA VAL A 87 16.74 5.20 17.91
C VAL A 87 17.74 4.66 16.88
N ARG A 88 18.99 4.40 17.27
CA ARG A 88 20.04 3.85 16.39
C ARG A 88 19.67 2.49 15.81
N ASP A 89 19.02 1.64 16.62
CA ASP A 89 18.60 0.31 16.20
C ASP A 89 17.32 0.32 15.34
N SER A 90 16.70 1.49 15.17
CA SER A 90 15.42 1.64 14.50
C SER A 90 15.57 2.20 13.09
N ARG A 91 14.95 1.53 12.12
CA ARG A 91 15.07 1.91 10.69
C ARG A 91 14.21 3.11 10.29
N ASN A 92 13.16 3.40 11.05
CA ASN A 92 12.21 4.48 10.81
C ASN A 92 11.37 4.71 12.08
N ALA A 93 10.59 5.80 12.08
CA ALA A 93 9.71 6.19 13.19
C ALA A 93 8.74 5.08 13.64
N GLY A 94 8.18 4.30 12.70
CA GLY A 94 7.27 3.21 13.03
C GLY A 94 7.99 2.03 13.71
N ASN A 95 9.20 1.69 13.24
CA ASN A 95 10.03 0.66 13.88
C ASN A 95 10.52 1.11 15.27
N PHE A 96 10.87 2.39 15.41
CA PHE A 96 11.21 3.02 16.68
C PHE A 96 10.06 2.92 17.67
N ALA A 97 8.85 3.30 17.27
CA ALA A 97 7.67 3.21 18.13
C ALA A 97 7.38 1.78 18.61
N VAL A 98 7.57 0.77 17.75
CA VAL A 98 7.40 -0.63 18.14
C VAL A 98 8.50 -1.07 19.12
N ASN A 99 9.75 -0.70 18.89
CA ASN A 99 10.86 -1.03 19.80
C ASN A 99 10.66 -0.37 21.17
N LEU A 100 10.19 0.87 21.19
CA LEU A 100 9.79 1.58 22.40
C LEU A 100 8.68 0.82 23.16
N CYS A 101 7.63 0.37 22.47
CA CYS A 101 6.56 -0.43 23.09
C CYS A 101 7.09 -1.74 23.71
N ARG A 102 8.07 -2.40 23.07
CA ARG A 102 8.67 -3.64 23.61
C ARG A 102 9.51 -3.39 24.85
N LYS A 103 10.18 -2.24 24.91
CA LYS A 103 11.02 -1.85 26.04
C LYS A 103 10.18 -1.40 27.23
N LEU A 104 9.19 -0.54 27.00
CA LEU A 104 8.35 0.04 28.05
C LEU A 104 7.31 -0.94 28.59
N TRP A 105 6.76 -1.80 27.73
CA TRP A 105 5.72 -2.76 28.11
C TRP A 105 6.09 -4.18 27.71
N PRO A 106 7.15 -4.76 28.33
CA PRO A 106 7.55 -6.13 28.06
C PRO A 106 6.42 -7.12 28.39
N GLU A 107 5.51 -6.80 29.30
CA GLU A 107 4.34 -7.62 29.64
C GLU A 107 3.39 -7.84 28.47
N LEU A 108 3.33 -6.90 27.51
CA LEU A 108 2.54 -7.07 26.28
C LEU A 108 3.16 -8.13 25.36
N TYR A 109 4.49 -8.24 25.36
CA TYR A 109 5.25 -9.06 24.42
C TYR A 109 5.81 -10.36 25.01
N GLY A 110 5.70 -10.54 26.33
CA GLY A 110 6.16 -11.73 27.07
C GLY A 110 5.28 -12.96 26.90
N GLU A 111 5.46 -13.95 27.78
CA GLU A 111 4.86 -15.29 27.69
C GLU A 111 3.32 -15.27 27.61
N GLY A 112 2.68 -14.35 28.34
CA GLY A 112 1.22 -14.15 28.31
C GLY A 112 0.66 -13.59 27.00
N ASN A 113 1.53 -13.11 26.08
CA ASN A 113 1.18 -12.56 24.77
C ASN A 113 -0.04 -11.61 24.78
N LEU A 114 -0.15 -10.79 25.85
CA LEU A 114 -1.27 -9.87 26.06
C LEU A 114 -1.50 -8.97 24.86
N ARG A 115 -0.44 -8.65 24.09
CA ARG A 115 -0.51 -7.91 22.83
C ARG A 115 -1.66 -8.32 21.90
N PHE A 116 -2.03 -9.61 21.85
CA PHE A 116 -3.09 -10.07 20.95
C PHE A 116 -4.48 -9.59 21.33
N SER A 117 -4.68 -9.28 22.61
CA SER A 117 -5.92 -8.73 23.14
C SER A 117 -6.03 -7.23 22.92
N TYR A 118 -4.96 -6.55 22.50
CA TYR A 118 -4.93 -5.10 22.34
C TYR A 118 -4.78 -4.65 20.88
N ASN A 119 -5.25 -3.43 20.61
CA ASN A 119 -4.92 -2.63 19.44
C ASN A 119 -4.94 -1.13 19.81
N TRP A 120 -4.55 -0.27 18.87
CA TRP A 120 -4.46 1.16 19.12
C TRP A 120 -5.82 1.84 19.35
N TYR A 121 -6.92 1.40 18.74
CA TYR A 121 -8.22 2.12 18.84
C TYR A 121 -9.37 1.29 19.48
N GLY A 122 -9.09 0.11 19.99
CA GLY A 122 -10.11 -0.85 20.42
C GLY A 122 -10.83 -1.54 19.25
N GLY A 123 -11.67 -2.53 19.57
CA GLY A 123 -12.68 -3.12 18.70
C GLY A 123 -12.19 -4.12 17.64
N GLY A 124 -12.86 -4.09 16.49
CA GLY A 124 -12.66 -5.03 15.37
C GLY A 124 -13.27 -6.41 15.60
N LYS A 125 -13.05 -7.34 14.65
CA LYS A 125 -13.62 -8.71 14.64
C LYS A 125 -13.33 -9.54 15.90
N HIS A 126 -12.27 -9.19 16.63
CA HIS A 126 -11.84 -9.90 17.83
C HIS A 126 -12.13 -9.14 19.13
N ASN A 127 -12.91 -8.05 19.08
CA ASN A 127 -13.23 -7.22 20.26
C ASN A 127 -12.00 -6.88 21.10
N LYS A 128 -10.94 -6.42 20.44
CA LYS A 128 -9.68 -6.08 21.12
C LYS A 128 -9.87 -4.88 22.03
N GLN A 129 -9.17 -4.87 23.14
CA GLN A 129 -9.10 -3.73 24.05
C GLN A 129 -8.26 -2.61 23.43
N GLU A 130 -8.67 -1.38 23.69
CA GLU A 130 -7.91 -0.20 23.32
C GLU A 130 -6.66 -0.08 24.20
N LEU A 131 -5.54 0.33 23.61
CA LEU A 131 -4.35 0.65 24.37
C LEU A 131 -4.61 1.85 25.29
N ASP A 132 -4.12 1.77 26.53
CA ASP A 132 -4.29 2.83 27.52
C ASP A 132 -3.81 4.20 26.99
N ARG A 133 -4.54 5.26 27.35
CA ARG A 133 -4.19 6.66 27.06
C ARG A 133 -2.79 7.00 27.55
N VAL A 134 -2.37 6.49 28.71
CA VAL A 134 -1.01 6.71 29.24
C VAL A 134 0.02 6.16 28.27
N ARG A 135 -0.13 4.89 27.86
CA ARG A 135 0.77 4.23 26.91
C ARG A 135 0.85 4.99 25.58
N LYS A 136 -0.30 5.39 25.04
CA LYS A 136 -0.36 6.19 23.81
C LYS A 136 0.34 7.54 23.94
N GLY A 137 0.13 8.22 25.07
CA GLY A 137 0.75 9.52 25.35
C GLY A 137 2.27 9.42 25.42
N VAL A 138 2.79 8.42 26.13
CA VAL A 138 4.23 8.17 26.24
C VAL A 138 4.85 7.89 24.87
N VAL A 139 4.24 7.00 24.07
CA VAL A 139 4.74 6.73 22.70
C VAL A 139 4.73 7.99 21.84
N LYS A 140 3.66 8.80 21.91
CA LYS A 140 3.56 10.06 21.13
C LYS A 140 4.66 11.04 21.50
N LYS A 141 4.98 11.21 22.79
CA LYS A 141 6.05 12.11 23.25
C LYS A 141 7.41 11.68 22.71
N TYR A 142 7.81 10.43 22.94
CA TYR A 142 9.12 9.94 22.48
C TYR A 142 9.25 9.95 20.96
N VAL A 143 8.21 9.54 20.23
CA VAL A 143 8.26 9.52 18.76
C VAL A 143 8.34 10.94 18.20
N CYS A 144 7.51 11.86 18.67
CA CYS A 144 7.52 13.24 18.18
C CYS A 144 8.81 14.01 18.57
N PHE A 145 9.49 13.60 19.64
CA PHE A 145 10.78 14.16 20.03
C PHE A 145 11.87 13.89 18.97
N PHE A 146 11.94 12.67 18.41
CA PHE A 146 12.94 12.32 17.38
C PHE A 146 12.44 12.49 15.95
N TYR A 147 11.12 12.39 15.73
CA TYR A 147 10.47 12.40 14.42
C TYR A 147 9.34 13.44 14.42
N PRO A 148 9.66 14.74 14.43
CA PRO A 148 8.64 15.79 14.44
C PRO A 148 7.78 15.79 13.17
N GLU A 149 8.24 15.14 12.08
CA GLU A 149 7.49 15.04 10.84
C GLU A 149 6.27 14.11 10.93
N VAL A 150 6.14 13.29 11.99
CA VAL A 150 4.97 12.43 12.22
C VAL A 150 3.93 13.01 13.18
N VAL A 151 4.05 14.30 13.54
CA VAL A 151 3.12 14.98 14.45
C VAL A 151 1.70 15.09 13.88
N SER A 152 1.56 15.22 12.55
CA SER A 152 0.26 15.27 11.88
C SER A 152 -0.52 13.95 12.08
N GLU A 153 -1.80 14.02 12.39
CA GLU A 153 -2.63 12.83 12.67
C GLU A 153 -2.65 11.82 11.52
N ASP A 154 -2.66 12.27 10.27
CA ASP A 154 -2.61 11.36 9.10
C ASP A 154 -1.30 10.56 9.06
N SER A 155 -0.16 11.25 9.16
CA SER A 155 1.16 10.60 9.19
C SER A 155 1.34 9.72 10.43
N TRP A 156 0.80 10.13 11.58
CA TRP A 156 0.79 9.33 12.79
C TRP A 156 0.04 8.02 12.58
N ARG A 157 -1.16 8.10 12.02
CA ARG A 157 -2.01 6.94 11.74
C ARG A 157 -1.35 5.99 10.75
N GLU A 158 -0.82 6.54 9.65
CA GLU A 158 -0.22 5.75 8.58
C GLU A 158 1.10 5.10 9.01
N ARG A 159 2.03 5.88 9.58
CA ARG A 159 3.42 5.43 9.82
C ARG A 159 3.60 4.75 11.18
N ILE A 160 2.89 5.22 12.21
CA ILE A 160 3.09 4.77 13.60
C ILE A 160 2.02 3.76 14.00
N VAL A 161 0.74 4.14 13.95
CA VAL A 161 -0.36 3.30 14.43
C VAL A 161 -0.45 1.99 13.66
N THR A 162 -0.30 2.03 12.32
CA THR A 162 -0.27 0.82 11.49
C THR A 162 0.83 -0.14 11.94
N ARG A 163 2.04 0.36 12.24
CA ARG A 163 3.18 -0.47 12.64
C ARG A 163 3.03 -1.06 14.03
N ILE A 164 2.48 -0.29 14.98
CA ILE A 164 2.17 -0.79 16.33
C ILE A 164 1.07 -1.85 16.27
N ASN A 165 -0.01 -1.61 15.52
CA ASN A 165 -1.07 -2.61 15.39
C ASN A 165 -0.58 -3.90 14.75
N GLU A 166 0.34 -3.81 13.80
CA GLU A 166 0.98 -4.97 13.20
C GLU A 166 1.83 -5.75 14.21
N SER A 167 2.57 -5.08 15.10
CA SER A 167 3.31 -5.77 16.16
C SER A 167 2.41 -6.38 17.25
N LEU A 168 1.19 -5.88 17.41
CA LEU A 168 0.16 -6.40 18.32
C LEU A 168 -0.73 -7.49 17.69
N ARG A 169 -0.53 -7.80 16.41
CA ARG A 169 -1.20 -8.94 15.75
C ARG A 169 -0.48 -10.25 16.05
N ARG A 170 -1.23 -11.36 15.99
CA ARG A 170 -0.62 -12.70 15.91
C ARG A 170 0.19 -12.72 14.64
N ASN A 171 1.50 -12.86 14.76
CA ASN A 171 2.33 -13.17 13.63
C ASN A 171 1.88 -14.57 13.18
N ASP A 172 1.22 -14.68 12.02
CA ASP A 172 0.91 -15.98 11.40
C ASP A 172 2.17 -16.70 10.90
N LYS A 173 3.32 -16.40 11.49
CA LYS A 173 4.51 -17.25 11.49
C LYS A 173 4.29 -18.48 12.37
N ARG A 174 3.16 -19.17 12.20
CA ARG A 174 3.22 -20.61 12.26
C ARG A 174 4.19 -20.95 11.14
N SER A 175 5.44 -21.18 11.53
CA SER A 175 6.26 -22.25 11.00
C SER A 175 5.40 -23.11 10.09
N THR A 176 5.71 -23.12 8.79
CA THR A 176 5.63 -24.32 7.98
C THR A 176 6.32 -25.40 8.81
N LYS A 177 5.62 -25.97 9.80
CA LYS A 177 5.98 -27.26 10.35
C LYS A 177 5.83 -28.12 9.13
N ASN A 178 6.93 -28.73 8.72
CA ASN A 178 6.93 -29.78 7.72
C ASN A 178 5.93 -30.83 8.20
N THR A 179 4.67 -30.69 7.79
CA THR A 179 3.78 -31.82 7.68
C THR A 179 4.35 -32.56 6.50
N THR A 180 5.21 -33.53 6.77
CA THR A 180 5.33 -34.70 5.92
C THR A 180 3.90 -35.22 5.79
N VAL A 181 3.20 -34.75 4.76
CA VAL A 181 1.98 -35.35 4.29
C VAL A 181 2.46 -36.67 3.72
N THR A 182 2.29 -37.74 4.48
CA THR A 182 2.25 -39.09 3.95
C THR A 182 1.21 -39.07 2.84
N SER A 183 1.69 -39.05 1.60
CA SER A 183 0.89 -39.06 0.39
C SER A 183 0.44 -40.48 0.12
N ASP A 184 -0.61 -40.92 0.81
CA ASP A 184 -1.42 -42.05 0.35
C ASP A 184 -2.83 -41.52 0.08
N ILE A 185 -2.95 -40.78 -1.03
CA ILE A 185 -4.23 -40.53 -1.68
C ILE A 185 -4.15 -41.28 -3.02
N PRO A 186 -4.92 -42.36 -3.24
CA PRO A 186 -4.97 -43.02 -4.54
C PRO A 186 -5.58 -42.06 -5.55
N ILE A 187 -4.79 -41.67 -6.55
CA ILE A 187 -5.25 -40.91 -7.70
C ILE A 187 -6.04 -41.88 -8.60
N PRO A 188 -7.33 -41.64 -8.89
CA PRO A 188 -8.05 -42.42 -9.90
C PRO A 188 -7.42 -42.19 -11.29
N PRO A 189 -7.41 -43.19 -12.18
CA PRO A 189 -6.79 -43.06 -13.50
C PRO A 189 -7.43 -41.91 -14.28
N LEU A 190 -6.60 -41.03 -14.85
CA LEU A 190 -7.07 -40.06 -15.83
C LEU A 190 -7.63 -40.83 -17.03
N GLU A 191 -8.90 -40.59 -17.34
CA GLU A 191 -9.47 -40.95 -18.63
C GLU A 191 -8.66 -40.27 -19.75
N PRO A 192 -8.43 -40.96 -20.88
CA PRO A 192 -7.62 -40.41 -21.97
C PRO A 192 -8.24 -39.12 -22.51
N ALA A 193 -7.35 -38.17 -22.79
CA ALA A 193 -7.65 -36.85 -23.33
C ALA A 193 -8.54 -36.95 -24.58
N CYS A 194 -9.47 -36.01 -24.68
CA CYS A 194 -10.34 -35.78 -25.82
C CYS A 194 -9.53 -35.77 -27.12
N ASP A 195 -10.04 -36.45 -28.14
CA ASP A 195 -9.45 -36.47 -29.48
C ASP A 195 -9.33 -35.04 -30.03
N ASP A 196 -8.12 -34.67 -30.44
CA ASP A 196 -7.86 -33.47 -31.24
C ASP A 196 -8.47 -33.68 -32.64
N ASP A 197 -9.61 -33.04 -32.91
CA ASP A 197 -10.18 -32.93 -34.25
C ASP A 197 -9.24 -32.11 -35.16
N VAL A 198 -8.27 -32.80 -35.77
CA VAL A 198 -7.50 -32.28 -36.89
C VAL A 198 -8.43 -32.21 -38.11
N PHE A 199 -8.98 -31.03 -38.38
CA PHE A 199 -9.59 -30.71 -39.66
C PHE A 199 -8.51 -30.67 -40.75
N THR A 200 -8.25 -31.80 -41.40
CA THR A 200 -7.62 -31.82 -42.72
C THR A 200 -8.70 -31.51 -43.77
N PHE A 201 -8.70 -30.30 -44.33
CA PHE A 201 -9.37 -30.05 -45.61
C PHE A 201 -8.32 -29.77 -46.67
N THR A 202 -7.86 -30.84 -47.31
CA THR A 202 -7.18 -30.81 -48.60
C THR A 202 -7.65 -32.03 -49.37
N ASP A 203 -8.82 -31.92 -50.01
CA ASP A 203 -9.02 -32.38 -51.40
C ASP A 203 -10.43 -31.97 -51.87
N MET A 204 -10.50 -30.94 -52.73
CA MET A 204 -11.42 -30.82 -53.87
C MET A 204 -11.04 -29.64 -54.75
#